data_AF-A0ABD1ZJ14-F1
#
_entry.id   AF-A0ABD1ZJ14-F1
#
_cell.length_a   1.000
_cell.length_b   1.000
_cell.length_c   1.000
_cell.angle_alpha   90.00
_cell.angle_beta   90.00
_cell.angle_gamma   90.00
#
_symmetry.space_group_name_H-M   'P 1'
#
loop_
_entity.id
_entity.type
_entity.pdbx_description
1 polymer ?
#
loop_
_entity_poly.entity_id
_entity_poly.type
_entity_poly.pdbx_seq_one_letter_code
_entity_poly.pdbx_strand_id
1 'polypeptide(L)'
;MSSKLRYPLFKGKKDEDSDIFLQEFSLTVDTNRESDDADKLRISPPPLLKKRASKWFVGLLEGTQQNWSALRAAFEQEFCDLGYSSKVFHELNNLRQREGESLRQYTQRFKDLVHRTNQTNVQAMTEWYVG
;
A
#
# COMPACT_ATOMS: atom_id res chain seq x y z
N MET A 1 1.00 -30.61 -6.57
CA MET A 1 1.28 -29.78 -5.38
C MET A 1 1.06 -28.33 -5.77
N SER A 2 0.13 -27.62 -5.13
CA SER A 2 -0.04 -26.18 -5.40
C SER A 2 1.02 -25.41 -4.59
N SER A 3 1.93 -24.69 -5.25
CA SER A 3 2.94 -23.88 -4.55
C SER A 3 2.32 -22.54 -4.13
N LYS A 4 2.34 -22.24 -2.82
CA LYS A 4 1.93 -20.94 -2.32
C LYS A 4 2.86 -19.84 -2.82
N LEU A 5 2.31 -18.68 -3.15
CA LEU A 5 3.09 -17.49 -3.46
C LEU A 5 3.80 -16.97 -2.20
N ARG A 6 4.99 -16.40 -2.40
CA ARG A 6 5.75 -15.75 -1.33
C ARG A 6 5.21 -14.34 -1.11
N TYR A 7 5.05 -13.98 0.16
CA TYR A 7 4.64 -12.63 0.55
C TYR A 7 5.74 -11.60 0.30
N PRO A 8 5.37 -10.35 -0.08
CA PRO A 8 6.31 -9.25 -0.19
C PRO A 8 6.87 -8.87 1.18
N LEU A 9 8.07 -8.30 1.21
CA LEU A 9 8.72 -7.79 2.41
C LEU A 9 8.77 -6.27 2.35
N PHE A 10 8.53 -5.61 3.48
CA PHE A 10 8.59 -4.16 3.59
C PHE A 10 9.62 -3.73 4.63
N LYS A 11 10.59 -2.89 4.25
CA LYS A 11 11.67 -2.43 5.14
C LYS A 11 11.35 -1.07 5.75
N GLY A 12 10.38 -0.34 5.20
CA GLY A 12 9.98 1.00 5.66
C GLY A 12 10.99 2.06 5.25
N LYS A 13 11.51 2.00 4.03
CA LYS A 13 12.37 3.07 3.49
C LYS A 13 11.55 4.10 2.73
N LYS A 14 12.09 5.32 2.58
CA LYS A 14 11.45 6.40 1.82
C LYS A 14 11.30 6.12 0.31
N ASP A 15 12.12 5.21 -0.23
CA ASP A 15 12.09 4.78 -1.64
C ASP A 15 11.22 3.52 -1.86
N GLU A 16 10.66 2.92 -0.80
CA GLU A 16 9.70 1.83 -0.91
C GLU A 16 8.27 2.39 -0.92
N ASP A 17 7.47 2.00 -1.91
CA ASP A 17 6.07 2.42 -2.02
C ASP A 17 5.18 1.50 -1.17
N SER A 18 4.57 2.07 -0.13
CA SER A 18 3.70 1.37 0.82
C SER A 18 2.40 0.89 0.20
N ASP A 19 1.87 1.60 -0.80
CA ASP A 19 0.62 1.24 -1.47
C ASP A 19 0.83 0.03 -2.37
N ILE A 20 1.96 -0.01 -3.10
CA ILE A 20 2.37 -1.18 -3.89
C ILE A 20 2.54 -2.40 -2.97
N PHE A 21 3.19 -2.23 -1.82
CA PHE A 21 3.34 -3.31 -0.85
C PHE A 21 1.97 -3.88 -0.39
N LEU A 22 1.02 -3.01 0.00
CA LEU A 22 -0.31 -3.45 0.44
C LEU A 22 -1.10 -4.13 -0.68
N GLN A 23 -0.95 -3.67 -1.92
CA GLN A 23 -1.57 -4.29 -3.09
C GLN A 23 -1.00 -5.68 -3.35
N GLU A 24 0.33 -5.83 -3.40
CA GLU A 24 1.00 -7.12 -3.59
C GLU A 24 0.69 -8.10 -2.45
N PHE A 25 0.64 -7.61 -1.22
CA PHE A 25 0.23 -8.40 -0.06
C PHE A 25 -1.19 -8.94 -0.23
N SER A 26 -2.14 -8.08 -0.61
CA SER A 26 -3.55 -8.46 -0.80
C SER A 26 -3.70 -9.50 -1.92
N LEU A 27 -3.02 -9.29 -3.06
CA LEU A 27 -3.02 -10.26 -4.17
C LEU A 27 -2.43 -11.62 -3.76
N THR A 28 -1.38 -11.62 -2.92
CA THR A 28 -0.77 -12.84 -2.43
C THR A 28 -1.70 -13.59 -1.46
N VAL A 29 -2.37 -12.85 -0.57
CA VAL A 29 -3.41 -13.38 0.33
C VAL A 29 -4.53 -14.07 -0.45
N ASP A 30 -5.07 -13.39 -1.47
CA ASP A 30 -6.16 -13.92 -2.29
C ASP A 30 -5.73 -15.17 -3.07
N THR A 31 -4.53 -15.12 -3.66
CA THR A 31 -3.98 -16.25 -4.44
C THR A 31 -3.72 -17.48 -3.57
N ASN A 32 -3.26 -17.25 -2.34
CA ASN A 32 -3.03 -18.32 -1.36
C ASN A 32 -4.34 -18.83 -0.71
N ARG A 33 -5.47 -18.18 -0.97
CA ARG A 33 -6.80 -18.44 -0.37
C ARG A 33 -6.80 -18.26 1.15
N GLU A 34 -6.09 -17.24 1.65
CA GLU A 34 -5.90 -16.95 3.08
C GLU A 34 -6.63 -15.67 3.49
N SER A 35 -7.91 -15.55 3.11
CA SER A 35 -8.67 -14.29 3.11
C SER A 35 -9.27 -13.88 4.47
N ASP A 36 -9.24 -14.75 5.48
CA ASP A 36 -9.74 -14.43 6.83
C ASP A 36 -8.82 -13.44 7.55
N ASP A 37 -9.38 -12.55 8.37
CA ASP A 37 -8.61 -11.56 9.13
C ASP A 37 -7.71 -12.21 10.18
N ALA A 38 -8.10 -13.38 10.70
CA ALA A 38 -7.22 -14.21 11.55
C ALA A 38 -6.00 -14.74 10.78
N ASP A 39 -6.17 -15.10 9.50
CA ASP A 39 -5.07 -15.50 8.64
C ASP A 39 -4.18 -14.29 8.29
N LYS A 40 -4.77 -13.16 7.93
CA LYS A 40 -4.01 -11.92 7.65
C LYS A 40 -3.18 -11.46 8.84
N LEU A 41 -3.70 -11.51 10.07
CA LEU A 41 -2.95 -11.21 11.30
C LEU A 41 -1.81 -12.20 11.55
N ARG A 42 -2.04 -13.49 11.28
CA ARG A 42 -1.00 -14.52 11.40
C ARG A 42 0.12 -14.33 10.37
N ILE A 43 -0.20 -13.83 9.19
CA ILE A 43 0.72 -13.68 8.05
C ILE A 43 1.46 -12.34 8.08
N SER A 44 0.74 -11.27 8.43
CA SER A 44 1.19 -9.90 8.54
C SER A 44 0.87 -9.47 9.95
N PRO A 45 1.86 -9.41 10.89
CA PRO A 45 2.92 -8.38 10.70
C PRO A 45 4.43 -8.71 10.95
N PRO A 46 4.93 -9.44 11.98
CA PRO A 46 6.37 -9.45 12.26
C PRO A 46 7.26 -10.14 11.22
N PRO A 47 6.84 -11.17 10.45
CA PRO A 47 7.73 -11.81 9.50
C PRO A 47 7.96 -10.97 8.24
N LEU A 48 7.02 -10.11 7.85
CA LEU A 48 7.06 -9.35 6.59
C LEU A 48 7.65 -7.96 6.75
N LEU A 49 7.49 -7.35 7.93
CA LEU A 49 8.10 -6.07 8.26
C LEU A 49 9.57 -6.28 8.67
N LYS A 50 10.46 -5.49 8.07
CA LYS A 50 11.92 -5.55 8.31
C LYS A 50 12.44 -4.17 8.67
N LYS A 51 13.63 -4.13 9.28
CA LYS A 51 14.37 -2.88 9.55
C LYS A 51 13.51 -1.82 10.25
N ARG A 52 13.24 -0.68 9.61
CA ARG A 52 12.47 0.42 10.20
C ARG A 52 11.03 -0.01 10.50
N ALA A 53 10.40 -0.70 9.55
CA ALA A 53 9.02 -1.16 9.72
C ALA A 53 8.87 -2.14 10.90
N SER A 54 9.85 -3.03 11.11
CA SER A 54 9.84 -3.93 12.27
C SER A 54 9.97 -3.18 13.61
N LYS A 55 10.83 -2.14 13.67
CA LYS A 55 10.97 -1.32 14.88
C LYS A 55 9.71 -0.52 15.19
N TRP A 56 9.08 0.05 14.17
CA TRP A 56 7.80 0.75 14.30
C TRP A 56 6.72 -0.19 14.84
N PHE A 57 6.61 -1.40 14.28
CA PHE A 57 5.60 -2.38 14.69
C PHE A 57 5.68 -2.73 16.18
N VAL A 58 6.91 -2.97 16.69
CA VAL A 58 7.14 -3.27 18.12
C VAL A 58 6.73 -2.09 19.03
N GLY A 59 6.72 -0.86 18.51
CA GLY A 59 6.30 0.32 19.25
C GLY A 59 4.79 0.53 19.34
N LEU A 60 3.97 -0.26 18.62
CA LEU A 60 2.51 -0.15 18.65
C LEU A 60 1.92 -0.75 19.93
N LEU A 61 0.75 -0.26 20.34
CA LEU A 61 -0.03 -0.86 21.41
C LEU A 61 -0.45 -2.29 21.05
N GLU A 62 -0.48 -3.18 22.04
CA GLU A 62 -0.84 -4.60 21.83
C GLU A 62 -2.21 -4.76 21.16
N GLY A 63 -3.20 -3.96 21.56
CA GLY A 63 -4.54 -3.95 20.95
C GLY A 63 -4.51 -3.55 19.45
N THR A 64 -3.56 -2.73 19.02
CA THR A 64 -3.36 -2.39 17.61
C THR A 64 -2.68 -3.54 16.86
N GLN A 65 -1.72 -4.21 17.48
CA GLN A 65 -1.00 -5.34 16.86
C GLN A 65 -1.91 -6.55 16.60
N GLN A 66 -2.94 -6.75 17.43
CA GLN A 66 -3.86 -7.89 17.36
C GLN A 66 -5.12 -7.64 16.52
N ASN A 67 -5.25 -6.46 15.91
CA ASN A 67 -6.41 -6.11 15.09
C ASN A 67 -5.92 -5.67 13.69
N TRP A 68 -6.27 -6.44 12.67
CA TRP A 68 -5.80 -6.20 11.30
C TRP A 68 -6.18 -4.81 10.79
N SER A 69 -7.43 -4.41 11.01
CA SER A 69 -7.93 -3.11 10.58
C SER A 69 -7.18 -1.96 11.25
N ALA A 70 -6.98 -2.05 12.58
CA ALA A 70 -6.25 -1.05 13.34
C ALA A 70 -4.78 -0.97 12.94
N LEU A 71 -4.13 -2.12 12.74
CA LEU A 71 -2.75 -2.19 12.29
C LEU A 71 -2.57 -1.62 10.89
N ARG A 72 -3.46 -1.97 9.96
CA ARG A 72 -3.42 -1.47 8.58
C ARG A 72 -3.54 0.06 8.57
N ALA A 73 -4.49 0.61 9.32
CA ALA A 73 -4.65 2.04 9.46
C ALA A 73 -3.38 2.72 10.01
N ALA A 74 -2.79 2.15 11.07
CA ALA A 74 -1.53 2.67 11.62
C ALA A 74 -0.37 2.57 10.62
N PHE A 75 -0.29 1.50 9.82
CA PHE A 75 0.73 1.33 8.78
C PHE A 75 0.59 2.39 7.69
N GLU A 76 -0.63 2.59 7.19
CA GLU A 76 -0.94 3.61 6.20
C GLU A 76 -0.57 5.00 6.73
N GLN A 77 -0.87 5.30 8.00
CA GLN A 77 -0.52 6.59 8.61
C GLN A 77 1.01 6.82 8.75
N GLU A 78 1.78 5.79 9.08
CA GLU A 78 3.24 5.91 9.29
C GLU A 78 4.02 5.92 7.98
N PHE A 79 3.61 5.10 7.01
CA PHE A 79 4.42 4.81 5.82
C PHE A 79 3.84 5.33 4.51
N CYS A 80 2.51 5.57 4.42
CA CYS A 80 1.99 6.30 3.29
C CYS A 80 2.31 7.79 3.50
N ASP A 81 2.97 8.40 2.52
CA ASP A 81 3.27 9.82 2.55
C ASP A 81 1.97 10.63 2.71
N LEU A 82 1.83 11.41 3.78
CA LEU A 82 0.80 12.44 3.89
C LEU A 82 0.93 13.37 2.66
N GLY A 83 -0.08 13.37 1.81
CA GLY A 83 -0.07 14.09 0.53
C GLY A 83 0.38 13.26 -0.68
N TYR A 84 0.55 11.94 -0.58
CA TYR A 84 0.72 11.05 -1.74
C TYR A 84 -0.38 11.29 -2.78
N SER A 85 -1.63 11.38 -2.34
CA SER A 85 -2.79 11.79 -3.17
C SER A 85 -2.51 13.11 -3.87
N SER A 86 -2.09 14.14 -3.13
CA SER A 86 -1.77 15.46 -3.68
C SER A 86 -0.63 15.40 -4.71
N LYS A 87 0.42 14.61 -4.46
CA LYS A 87 1.53 14.37 -5.39
C LYS A 87 1.06 13.64 -6.65
N VAL A 88 0.26 12.58 -6.52
CA VAL A 88 -0.29 11.83 -7.65
C VAL A 88 -1.21 12.71 -8.49
N PHE A 89 -2.08 13.50 -7.87
CA PHE A 89 -2.93 14.48 -8.57
C PHE A 89 -2.09 15.57 -9.24
N HIS A 90 -1.03 16.04 -8.59
CA HIS A 90 -0.10 17.00 -9.19
C HIS A 90 0.65 16.40 -10.39
N GLU A 91 1.12 15.16 -10.30
CA GLU A 91 1.74 14.43 -11.42
C GLU A 91 0.76 14.22 -12.57
N LEU A 92 -0.50 13.87 -12.26
CA LEU A 92 -1.56 13.69 -13.26
C LEU A 92 -1.89 15.01 -13.98
N ASN A 93 -2.05 16.11 -13.24
CA ASN A 93 -2.33 17.44 -13.80
C ASN A 93 -1.21 17.93 -14.73
N ASN A 94 0.04 17.65 -14.36
CA ASN A 94 1.22 18.03 -15.12
C ASN A 94 1.66 16.96 -16.13
N LEU A 95 0.91 15.87 -16.29
CA LEU A 95 1.28 14.81 -17.22
C LEU A 95 1.21 15.33 -18.66
N ARG A 96 2.35 15.25 -19.35
CA ARG A 96 2.48 15.54 -20.79
C ARG A 96 3.28 14.42 -21.45
N GLN A 97 2.98 14.15 -22.71
CA GLN A 97 3.79 13.25 -23.54
C GLN A 97 5.19 13.87 -23.68
N ARG A 98 6.23 13.09 -23.36
CA ARG A 98 7.61 13.55 -23.46
C ARG A 98 8.06 13.55 -24.92
N GLU A 99 9.04 14.37 -25.25
CA GLU A 99 9.68 14.33 -26.56
C GLU A 99 10.30 12.95 -26.81
N GLY A 100 9.99 12.34 -27.96
CA GLY A 100 10.42 10.98 -28.30
C GLY A 100 9.67 9.83 -27.58
N GLU A 101 8.71 10.13 -26.71
CA GLU A 101 7.87 9.11 -26.06
C GLU A 101 6.79 8.61 -27.02
N SER A 102 6.63 7.30 -27.14
CA SER A 102 5.53 6.73 -27.93
C SER A 102 4.19 6.93 -27.24
N LEU A 103 3.11 7.01 -28.02
CA LEU A 103 1.75 7.12 -27.48
C LEU A 103 1.41 5.97 -26.50
N ARG A 104 1.94 4.77 -26.75
CA ARG A 104 1.75 3.59 -25.87
C ARG A 104 2.38 3.81 -24.50
N GLN A 105 3.61 4.33 -24.45
CA GLN A 105 4.32 4.61 -23.19
C GLN A 105 3.62 5.71 -22.39
N TYR A 106 3.22 6.79 -23.07
CA TYR A 106 2.45 7.87 -22.45
C TYR A 106 1.14 7.35 -21.85
N THR A 107 0.39 6.56 -22.62
CA THR A 107 -0.89 5.99 -22.18
C THR A 107 -0.71 5.05 -20.99
N GLN A 108 0.39 4.30 -20.94
CA GLN A 108 0.68 3.44 -19.79
C GLN A 108 0.88 4.28 -18.52
N ARG A 109 1.74 5.32 -18.57
CA ARG A 109 1.94 6.23 -17.43
C ARG A 109 0.66 6.92 -16.98
N PHE A 110 -0.20 7.32 -17.91
CA PHE A 110 -1.49 7.90 -17.60
C PHE A 110 -2.38 6.90 -16.84
N LYS A 111 -2.49 5.66 -17.32
CA LYS A 111 -3.26 4.60 -16.68
C LYS A 111 -2.73 4.26 -15.28
N ASP A 112 -1.41 4.20 -15.13
CA ASP A 112 -0.75 3.93 -13.86
C ASP A 112 -1.06 5.04 -12.83
N LEU A 113 -1.02 6.32 -13.25
CA LEU A 113 -1.40 7.44 -12.39
C LEU A 113 -2.89 7.44 -12.02
N VAL A 114 -3.78 7.17 -12.98
CA VAL A 114 -5.23 7.07 -12.71
C VAL A 114 -5.53 5.94 -11.74
N HIS A 115 -4.87 4.78 -11.89
CA HIS A 115 -5.02 3.66 -10.96
C HIS A 115 -4.62 4.06 -9.53
N ARG A 116 -3.50 4.78 -9.37
CA ARG A 116 -3.05 5.32 -8.08
C ARG A 116 -4.07 6.30 -7.49
N THR A 117 -4.68 7.19 -8.30
CA THR A 117 -5.71 8.13 -7.79
C THR A 117 -6.98 7.46 -7.27
N ASN A 118 -7.43 6.37 -7.91
CA ASN A 118 -8.62 5.65 -7.46
C ASN A 118 -8.40 4.94 -6.12
N GLN A 119 -7.15 4.55 -5.82
CA GLN A 119 -6.78 3.99 -4.53
C GLN A 119 -6.78 5.07 -3.43
N THR A 120 -6.35 6.30 -3.74
CA THR A 120 -6.30 7.39 -2.75
C THR A 120 -7.64 8.07 -2.49
N ASN A 121 -8.57 8.06 -3.46
CA ASN A 121 -9.90 8.67 -3.30
C ASN A 121 -10.75 7.95 -2.22
N VAL A 122 -10.46 6.66 -1.96
CA VAL A 122 -11.11 5.89 -0.88
C VAL A 122 -10.63 6.33 0.51
N GLN A 123 -9.36 6.69 0.67
CA GLN A 123 -8.79 7.17 1.95
C GLN A 123 -9.24 8.60 2.30
N ALA A 124 -9.30 9.51 1.32
CA ALA A 124 -9.72 10.89 1.55
C ALA A 124 -11.21 11.02 1.94
N MET A 125 -12.07 10.13 1.42
CA MET A 125 -13.50 10.14 1.76
C MET A 125 -13.80 9.67 3.20
N THR A 126 -12.98 8.81 3.78
CA THR A 126 -13.15 8.36 5.18
C THR A 126 -12.81 9.45 6.20
N GLU A 127 -11.89 10.37 5.90
CA GLU A 127 -11.52 11.47 6.81
C GLU A 127 -12.59 12.58 6.87
N TRP A 128 -13.36 12.78 5.78
CA TRP A 128 -14.41 13.80 5.72
C TRP A 128 -15.74 13.37 6.34
N TYR A 129 -16.01 12.06 6.49
CA TYR A 129 -17.28 11.54 7.02
C TYR A 129 -17.25 11.23 8.52
N VAL A 130 -16.12 11.38 9.21
CA VAL A 130 -15.96 11.12 10.66
C VAL A 130 -15.63 12.41 11.45
N GLY A 131 -15.86 13.58 10.87
CA GLY A 131 -15.75 14.89 11.52
C GLY A 131 -17.08 15.42 12.02
#